data_AF-A0A2U3Q9M8-F1
#
_entry.id   AF-A0A2U3Q9M8-F1
#
_cell.length_a   1.000
_cell.length_b   1.000
_cell.length_c   1.000
_cell.angle_alpha   90.00
_cell.angle_beta   90.00
_cell.angle_gamma   90.00
#
_symmetry.space_group_name_H-M   'P 1'
#
loop_
_entity.id
_entity.type
_entity.pdbx_description
1 polymer ?
#
loop_
_entity_poly.entity_id
_entity_poly.type
_entity_poly.pdbx_seq_one_letter_code
_entity_poly.pdbx_strand_id
1 'polypeptide(L)' 'MQSTMMDVPLSLNHFLERAGTLFSGNEIVSRLPDKSLRRHSYGEFYGRTRSLASALL' A
#
# COMPACT_ATOMS: atom_id res chain seq x y z
N MET A 1 26.84 22.28 -12.76
CA MET A 1 27.26 20.87 -12.58
C MET A 1 26.03 20.04 -12.25
N GLN A 2 25.85 18.88 -12.88
CA GLN A 2 24.77 17.93 -12.57
C GLN A 2 25.30 16.83 -11.64
N SER A 3 24.53 16.45 -10.62
CA SER A 3 24.88 15.34 -9.72
C SER A 3 24.59 13.99 -10.37
N THR A 4 25.27 12.93 -9.94
CA THR A 4 25.05 11.54 -10.41
C THR A 4 24.10 10.73 -9.55
N MET A 5 23.41 11.37 -8.59
CA MET A 5 22.43 10.70 -7.75
C MET A 5 21.18 10.34 -8.55
N MET A 6 20.49 9.28 -8.13
CA MET A 6 19.21 8.91 -8.72
C MET A 6 18.18 10.02 -8.52
N ASP A 7 17.47 10.37 -9.59
CA ASP A 7 16.35 11.31 -9.57
C ASP A 7 15.03 10.54 -9.45
N VAL A 8 14.50 10.43 -8.22
CA VAL A 8 13.26 9.69 -7.93
C VAL A 8 12.29 10.60 -7.17
N PRO A 9 11.03 10.75 -7.62
CA PRO A 9 10.06 11.62 -6.97
C PRO A 9 9.60 11.04 -5.62
N LEU A 10 9.28 11.93 -4.69
CA LEU A 10 8.65 11.54 -3.43
C LEU A 10 7.16 11.27 -3.66
N SER A 11 6.80 9.99 -3.77
CA SER A 11 5.44 9.53 -4.03
C SER A 11 4.94 8.58 -2.93
N LEU A 12 3.67 8.72 -2.56
CA LEU A 12 2.98 7.78 -1.66
C LEU A 12 2.93 6.36 -2.22
N ASN A 13 2.96 6.22 -3.56
CA ASN A 13 2.97 4.92 -4.22
C ASN A 13 4.19 4.08 -3.79
N HIS A 14 5.34 4.69 -3.51
CA HIS A 14 6.52 3.95 -3.05
C HIS A 14 6.30 3.24 -1.71
N PHE A 15 5.50 3.81 -0.81
CA PHE A 15 5.16 3.16 0.45
C PHE A 15 4.19 2.00 0.24
N LEU A 16 3.19 2.18 -0.63
CA LEU A 16 2.24 1.12 -0.99
C LEU A 16 2.96 -0.09 -1.60
N GLU A 17 3.87 0.14 -2.55
CA GLU A 17 4.65 -0.93 -3.20
C GLU A 17 5.54 -1.67 -2.19
N ARG A 18 6.22 -0.95 -1.29
CA ARG A 18 7.06 -1.59 -0.25
C ARG A 18 6.23 -2.35 0.78
N ALA A 19 5.05 -1.87 1.15
CA ALA A 19 4.14 -2.59 2.04
C ALA A 19 3.69 -3.92 1.41
N GLY A 20 3.35 -3.92 0.11
CA GLY A 20 2.93 -5.12 -0.62
C GLY A 20 4.06 -6.11 -0.92
N THR A 21 5.32 -5.65 -1.00
CA THR A 21 6.47 -6.49 -1.38
C THR A 21 7.31 -6.96 -0.19
N LEU A 22 7.63 -6.06 0.75
CA LEU A 22 8.55 -6.36 1.87
C LEU A 22 7.81 -6.82 3.13
N PHE A 23 6.58 -6.34 3.33
CA PHE A 23 5.81 -6.53 4.56
C PHE A 23 4.44 -7.13 4.31
N SER A 24 4.29 -7.90 3.23
CA SER A 24 3.01 -8.36 2.72
C SER A 24 2.18 -9.12 3.76
N GLY A 25 2.83 -9.85 4.68
CA GLY A 25 2.18 -10.63 5.74
C GLY A 25 1.85 -9.85 7.01
N ASN A 26 2.25 -8.59 7.17
CA ASN A 26 1.96 -7.84 8.39
C ASN A 26 0.46 -7.56 8.49
N GLU A 27 -0.09 -7.71 9.70
CA GLU A 27 -1.52 -7.56 9.97
C GLU A 27 -1.94 -6.09 10.06
N ILE A 28 -3.09 -5.80 9.45
CA ILE A 28 -3.89 -4.60 9.61
C ILE A 28 -5.21 -5.01 10.27
N VAL A 29 -5.53 -4.37 11.39
CA VAL A 29 -6.81 -4.57 12.09
C VAL A 29 -7.65 -3.32 11.96
N SER A 30 -8.85 -3.48 11.40
CA SER A 30 -9.83 -2.40 11.25
C SER A 30 -11.08 -2.70 12.06
N ARG A 31 -11.57 -1.73 12.84
CA ARG A 31 -12.86 -1.83 13.51
C ARG A 31 -13.97 -1.32 12.59
N LEU A 32 -14.94 -2.18 12.30
CA LEU A 32 -16.07 -1.84 11.44
C LEU A 32 -17.17 -1.10 12.23
N PRO A 33 -18.12 -0.41 11.54
CA PRO A 33 -19.21 0.32 12.21
C PRO A 33 -20.11 -0.57 13.09
N ASP A 34 -20.26 -1.85 12.74
CA ASP A 34 -20.96 -2.86 13.55
C ASP A 34 -20.15 -3.35 14.77
N LYS A 35 -18.99 -2.72 15.03
CA LYS A 35 -18.02 -3.03 16.09
C LYS A 35 -17.23 -4.33 15.89
N SER A 36 -17.43 -5.06 14.79
CA SER A 36 -16.62 -6.23 14.46
C SER A 36 -15.18 -5.82 14.08
N LEU A 37 -14.25 -6.76 14.19
CA LEU A 37 -12.85 -6.57 13.79
C LEU A 37 -12.59 -7.28 12.47
N ARG A 38 -12.24 -6.52 11.44
CA ARG A 38 -11.68 -7.04 10.20
C ARG A 38 -10.17 -7.12 10.33
N ARG A 39 -9.62 -8.31 10.13
CA ARG A 39 -8.18 -8.57 10.02
C ARG A 39 -7.86 -8.86 8.57
N HIS A 40 -6.78 -8.26 8.08
CA HIS A 40 -6.25 -8.48 6.75
C HIS A 40 -4.79 -8.05 6.71
N SER A 41 -4.06 -8.40 5.66
CA SER A 41 -2.63 -8.14 5.54
C SER A 41 -2.33 -6.94 4.64
N TYR A 42 -1.10 -6.42 4.69
CA TYR A 42 -0.64 -5.43 3.71
C TYR A 42 -0.71 -5.95 2.28
N GLY A 43 -0.51 -7.25 2.03
CA GLY A 43 -0.64 -7.86 0.72
C GLY A 43 -2.08 -7.80 0.18
N GLU A 44 -3.06 -8.13 1.02
CA GLU A 44 -4.49 -8.01 0.65
C GLU A 44 -4.91 -6.55 0.46
N PHE A 45 -4.40 -5.64 1.30
CA PHE A 45 -4.62 -4.20 1.14
C PHE A 45 -4.01 -3.68 -0.17
N TYR A 46 -2.78 -4.09 -0.48
CA TYR A 46 -2.06 -3.74 -1.72
C TYR A 46 -2.84 -4.16 -2.97
N GLY A 47 -3.24 -5.43 -3.05
CA GLY A 47 -4.00 -5.95 -4.20
C GLY A 47 -5.31 -5.18 -4.43
N ARG A 48 -6.11 -5.00 -3.37
CA ARG A 48 -7.39 -4.28 -3.45
C ARG A 48 -7.22 -2.82 -3.82
N THR A 49 -6.19 -2.15 -3.31
CA THR A 49 -5.91 -0.74 -3.63
C THR A 49 -5.56 -0.58 -5.11
N ARG A 50 -4.74 -1.48 -5.67
CA ARG A 50 -4.41 -1.47 -7.09
C ARG A 50 -5.61 -1.78 -7.99
N SER A 51 -6.45 -2.74 -7.61
CA SER A 51 -7.70 -3.02 -8.34
C SER A 51 -8.64 -1.81 -8.34
N LEU A 52 -8.78 -1.12 -7.21
CA LEU A 52 -9.59 0.10 -7.12
C LEU A 52 -8.99 1.22 -7.98
N ALA A 53 -7.68 1.45 -7.91
CA ALA A 53 -7.01 2.47 -8.72
C ALA A 53 -7.23 2.22 -10.23
N SER A 54 -7.11 0.96 -10.67
CA SER A 54 -7.37 0.58 -12.07
C SER A 54 -8.81 0.79 -12.52
N ALA A 55 -9.78 0.81 -11.59
CA ALA A 55 -11.19 1.01 -11.91
C ALA A 55 -11.61 2.49 -11.91
N LEU A 56 -10.81 3.37 -11.31
CA LEU A 56 -11.07 4.80 -11.20
C LEU A 56 -10.31 5.66 -12.22
N LEU A 57 -9.28 5.07 -12.85
CA LEU A 57 -8.54 5.66 -13.98
C LEU A 57 -9.28 5.41 -15.29
#